data_AF-A0A4U5U5F6-F1
#
_entry.id   AF-A0A4U5U5F6-F1
#
_cell.length_a   1.000
_cell.length_b   1.000
_cell.length_c   1.000
_cell.angle_alpha   90.00
_cell.angle_beta   90.00
_cell.angle_gamma   90.00
#
_symmetry.space_group_name_H-M   'P 1'
#
loop_
_entity.id
_entity.type
_entity.pdbx_description
1 polymer ?
#
loop_
_entity_poly.entity_id
_entity_poly.type
_entity_poly.pdbx_seq_one_letter_code
_entity_poly.pdbx_strand_id
1 'polypeptide(L)'
;MSVVFINGLLQHPLSSRRFGACCVPVDQEEEVEVEIAPEAEAQVEAEPEVEPEPEAEPEPEVQQVHEEEDECVLPGEEGDQDEEKPKFKPSAPKLPEGEKVDFDDIQKKRQNKDLYELQSLIDAHFECRKKEEEELIALKERIENRRSERAEQQRVRAEKDKERQARREAERQRKENADAHRKAEDDAKKKIALTNMGSNYSGILQRDHKRAKKQTEREKKKKIMAERCKPLDIENFTEDNLREKAKELWEWLQNLEAIKYDHCEKLKRQRYEVISLRNRIDELQKQ
;
A
#
# COMPACT_ATOMS: atom_id res chain seq x y z
N MET A 1 -23.88 39.82 54.89
CA MET A 1 -25.03 38.88 54.82
C MET A 1 -24.81 38.00 53.61
N SER A 2 -24.05 36.93 53.79
CA SER A 2 -23.78 35.95 52.73
C SER A 2 -24.53 34.69 53.12
N VAL A 3 -25.56 34.35 52.33
CA VAL A 3 -26.40 33.18 52.58
C VAL A 3 -25.71 31.96 51.99
N VAL A 4 -25.41 31.03 52.88
CA VAL A 4 -24.96 29.67 52.67
C VAL A 4 -26.03 28.91 51.89
N PHE A 5 -25.69 28.26 50.77
CA PHE A 5 -26.51 27.20 50.20
C PHE A 5 -25.70 25.91 50.09
N ILE A 6 -26.38 24.84 50.49
CA ILE A 6 -25.90 23.57 50.98
C ILE A 6 -25.85 22.54 49.84
N ASN A 7 -24.86 21.66 49.94
CA ASN A 7 -24.72 20.30 49.39
C ASN A 7 -25.93 19.66 48.67
N GLY A 8 -25.65 18.99 47.55
CA GLY A 8 -26.62 18.10 46.89
C GLY A 8 -26.01 17.24 45.77
N LEU A 9 -25.17 16.27 46.16
CA LEU A 9 -24.79 15.09 45.36
C LEU A 9 -26.04 14.34 44.86
N LEU A 10 -26.14 13.99 43.57
CA LEU A 10 -26.79 12.73 43.12
C LEU A 10 -26.54 12.43 41.63
N GLN A 11 -25.42 11.77 41.34
CA GLN A 11 -25.23 11.04 40.07
C GLN A 11 -25.64 9.58 40.32
N HIS A 12 -26.78 9.17 39.77
CA HIS A 12 -27.25 7.78 39.82
C HIS A 12 -26.53 6.91 38.78
N PRO A 13 -25.92 5.78 39.17
CA PRO A 13 -25.49 4.76 38.22
C PRO A 13 -26.65 3.80 37.86
N LEU A 14 -26.79 3.53 36.57
CA LEU A 14 -27.75 2.59 35.99
C LEU A 14 -27.48 1.16 36.51
N SER A 15 -28.51 0.60 37.14
CA SER A 15 -28.58 -0.78 37.62
C SER A 15 -28.51 -1.77 36.46
N SER A 16 -27.37 -2.45 36.32
CA SER A 16 -27.24 -3.66 35.50
C SER A 16 -27.85 -4.83 36.26
N ARG A 17 -29.09 -5.20 35.92
CA ARG A 17 -29.77 -6.39 36.44
C ARG A 17 -29.07 -7.65 35.92
N ARG A 18 -28.19 -8.23 36.75
CA ARG A 18 -27.80 -9.63 36.66
C ARG A 18 -28.99 -10.50 37.09
N PHE A 19 -29.56 -11.22 36.14
CA PHE A 19 -30.54 -12.27 36.41
C PHE A 19 -29.83 -13.56 36.84
N GLY A 20 -30.26 -14.10 37.98
CA GLY A 20 -30.47 -15.54 38.17
C GLY A 20 -29.26 -16.40 38.52
N ALA A 21 -28.90 -16.42 39.81
CA ALA A 21 -28.16 -17.51 40.42
C ALA A 21 -29.04 -18.77 40.53
N CYS A 22 -28.44 -19.95 40.29
CA CYS A 22 -28.93 -21.21 40.83
C CYS A 22 -27.90 -21.67 41.87
N CYS A 23 -28.32 -21.68 43.14
CA CYS A 23 -27.53 -22.02 44.31
C CYS A 23 -27.22 -23.52 44.38
N VAL A 24 -25.98 -23.86 44.77
CA VAL A 24 -25.69 -24.98 45.69
C VAL A 24 -24.54 -24.51 46.58
N PRO A 25 -24.66 -24.57 47.93
CA PRO A 25 -23.67 -24.03 48.86
C PRO A 25 -22.57 -25.06 49.15
N VAL A 26 -21.43 -24.60 49.69
CA VAL A 26 -20.75 -25.13 50.89
C VAL A 26 -19.30 -24.61 50.97
N ASP A 27 -18.96 -24.24 52.21
CA ASP A 27 -17.68 -24.01 52.87
C ASP A 27 -16.93 -22.66 52.78
N GLN A 28 -16.89 -22.09 53.99
CA GLN A 28 -16.09 -21.01 54.53
C GLN A 28 -14.63 -21.46 54.63
N GLU A 29 -13.67 -20.56 54.40
CA GLU A 29 -12.48 -20.44 55.26
C GLU A 29 -11.65 -19.19 54.90
N GLU A 30 -11.41 -18.42 55.96
CA GLU A 30 -10.23 -17.63 56.30
C GLU A 30 -9.81 -16.37 55.52
N GLU A 31 -9.90 -15.28 56.28
CA GLU A 31 -9.29 -13.96 56.11
C GLU A 31 -7.76 -14.03 56.21
N VAL A 32 -7.04 -13.34 55.31
CA VAL A 32 -5.79 -12.66 55.68
C VAL A 32 -5.72 -11.35 54.91
N GLU A 33 -5.94 -10.25 55.62
CA GLU A 33 -5.58 -8.89 55.22
C GLU A 33 -4.06 -8.72 55.20
N VAL A 34 -3.54 -8.10 54.15
CA VAL A 34 -2.35 -7.24 54.25
C VAL A 34 -2.59 -6.01 53.38
N GLU A 35 -2.95 -4.91 54.03
CA GLU A 35 -2.83 -3.56 53.47
C GLU A 35 -1.36 -3.21 53.22
N ILE A 36 -1.07 -2.48 52.12
CA ILE A 36 -0.25 -1.26 52.12
C ILE A 36 -0.62 -0.46 50.85
N ALA A 37 -0.76 0.84 51.06
CA ALA A 37 -1.32 1.89 50.23
C ALA A 37 -0.30 2.47 49.18
N PRO A 38 -0.68 3.48 48.36
CA PRO A 38 -0.20 3.74 47.00
C PRO A 38 0.78 4.93 46.83
N GLU A 39 1.49 4.96 45.70
CA GLU A 39 2.15 6.13 45.06
C GLU A 39 2.43 5.74 43.60
N ALA A 40 2.53 6.62 42.60
CA ALA A 40 2.04 7.95 42.33
C ALA A 40 2.33 8.17 40.83
N GLU A 41 1.46 8.96 40.23
CA GLU A 41 1.47 9.60 38.92
C GLU A 41 2.83 9.82 38.21
N ALA A 42 2.83 9.62 36.88
CA ALA A 42 3.58 10.47 35.96
C ALA A 42 2.96 10.42 34.54
N GLN A 43 2.13 11.43 34.25
CA GLN A 43 1.82 11.89 32.89
C GLN A 43 2.91 12.90 32.51
N VAL A 44 3.55 12.79 31.34
CA VAL A 44 4.19 13.94 30.68
C VAL A 44 4.13 13.76 29.15
N GLU A 45 3.33 14.64 28.57
CA GLU A 45 3.44 15.42 27.33
C GLU A 45 3.89 14.82 25.99
N ALA A 46 3.13 15.27 24.99
CA ALA A 46 3.34 15.19 23.55
C ALA A 46 4.13 16.41 23.02
N GLU A 47 4.74 16.21 21.84
CA GLU A 47 5.10 17.16 20.76
C GLU A 47 6.54 16.93 20.26
N PRO A 48 6.90 17.33 19.02
CA PRO A 48 6.20 17.13 17.74
C PRO A 48 7.15 16.53 16.66
N GLU A 49 6.57 16.24 15.48
CA GLU A 49 7.25 15.77 14.26
C GLU A 49 8.38 16.71 13.81
N VAL A 50 9.51 16.12 13.40
CA VAL A 50 10.59 16.81 12.67
C VAL A 50 10.51 16.37 11.21
N GLU A 51 10.01 17.25 10.36
CA GLU A 51 10.18 17.17 8.90
C GLU A 51 11.66 17.36 8.54
N PRO A 52 12.21 16.62 7.56
CA PRO A 52 13.53 16.89 7.04
C PRO A 52 13.52 18.09 6.07
N GLU A 53 14.35 19.09 6.36
CA GLU A 53 14.69 20.18 5.43
C GLU A 53 15.23 19.66 4.09
N PRO A 54 14.93 20.33 2.96
CA PRO A 54 15.52 20.03 1.67
C PRO A 54 16.96 20.58 1.59
N GLU A 55 17.95 19.69 1.50
CA GLU A 55 19.31 20.06 1.09
C GLU A 55 19.31 20.52 -0.37
N ALA A 56 19.81 21.74 -0.56
CA ALA A 56 20.06 22.37 -1.84
C ALA A 56 21.23 21.70 -2.58
N GLU A 57 20.99 21.27 -3.81
CA GLU A 57 22.07 20.97 -4.78
C GLU A 57 22.27 22.13 -5.76
N PRO A 58 23.53 22.37 -6.20
CA PRO A 58 23.96 23.60 -6.87
C PRO A 58 23.52 23.71 -8.33
N GLU A 59 23.26 24.96 -8.75
CA GLU A 59 23.01 25.39 -10.13
C GLU A 59 24.15 25.00 -11.09
N PRO A 60 23.83 24.57 -12.33
CA PRO A 60 24.71 24.78 -13.47
C PRO A 60 24.36 26.10 -14.20
N GLU A 61 25.23 27.09 -14.05
CA GLU A 61 25.43 28.18 -15.02
C GLU A 61 25.73 27.57 -16.40
N VAL A 62 24.87 27.74 -17.43
CA VAL A 62 25.30 27.88 -18.83
C VAL A 62 24.23 28.61 -19.68
N GLN A 63 24.61 29.81 -20.12
CA GLN A 63 24.31 30.51 -21.39
C GLN A 63 22.87 30.92 -21.75
N GLN A 64 22.74 32.25 -21.85
CA GLN A 64 21.73 32.98 -22.60
C GLN A 64 21.46 32.31 -23.96
N VAL A 65 20.24 31.80 -24.12
CA VAL A 65 19.69 31.51 -25.44
C VAL A 65 18.94 32.78 -25.85
N HIS A 66 19.43 33.39 -26.91
CA HIS A 66 18.77 34.47 -27.63
C HIS A 66 17.34 34.02 -27.96
N GLU A 67 16.34 34.81 -27.58
CA GLU A 67 15.00 34.71 -28.15
C GLU A 67 15.11 35.11 -29.62
N GLU A 68 15.28 34.12 -30.50
CA GLU A 68 14.99 34.28 -31.92
C GLU A 68 13.53 33.87 -32.11
N GLU A 69 12.65 34.86 -32.13
CA GLU A 69 11.32 34.75 -32.69
C GLU A 69 11.47 34.51 -34.20
N ASP A 70 11.46 33.24 -34.62
CA ASP A 70 11.42 32.87 -36.02
C ASP A 70 9.98 33.00 -36.53
N GLU A 71 9.64 34.22 -36.90
CA GLU A 71 8.45 34.57 -37.67
C GLU A 71 8.51 33.81 -39.00
N CYS A 72 7.48 33.01 -39.30
CA CYS A 72 7.36 32.31 -40.58
C CYS A 72 7.33 33.31 -41.75
N VAL A 73 8.49 33.56 -42.35
CA VAL A 73 8.64 34.41 -43.53
C VAL A 73 7.99 33.75 -44.74
N LEU A 74 6.90 34.36 -45.21
CA LEU A 74 6.36 34.13 -46.56
C LEU A 74 7.43 34.54 -47.60
N PRO A 75 7.63 33.78 -48.69
CA PRO A 75 8.57 34.20 -49.73
C PRO A 75 7.99 35.37 -50.51
N GLY A 76 8.41 36.58 -50.14
CA GLY A 76 8.32 37.78 -50.98
C GLY A 76 9.53 37.82 -51.91
N GLU A 77 9.27 37.60 -53.19
CA GLU A 77 10.21 37.84 -54.30
C GLU A 77 10.44 39.34 -54.46
N GLU A 78 11.69 39.80 -54.34
CA GLU A 78 12.36 40.99 -54.94
C GLU A 78 13.77 40.97 -54.30
N GLY A 79 14.95 41.09 -54.91
CA GLY A 79 15.44 41.55 -56.19
C GLY A 79 16.86 42.08 -55.92
N ASP A 80 17.89 41.61 -56.64
CA ASP A 80 19.24 42.22 -56.65
C ASP A 80 19.89 41.91 -58.02
N GLN A 81 19.87 42.88 -58.94
CA GLN A 81 20.99 43.76 -59.31
C GLN A 81 22.24 43.03 -59.83
N ASP A 82 22.34 42.95 -61.16
CA ASP A 82 23.62 42.81 -61.86
C ASP A 82 23.68 43.84 -63.02
N GLU A 83 24.78 44.58 -63.08
CA GLU A 83 25.06 45.57 -64.12
C GLU A 83 25.45 44.91 -65.46
N GLU A 84 24.92 45.41 -66.59
CA GLU A 84 25.72 45.92 -67.73
C GLU A 84 24.83 46.41 -68.89
N LYS A 85 25.19 47.56 -69.48
CA LYS A 85 24.51 48.19 -70.64
C LYS A 85 24.60 47.32 -71.91
N PRO A 86 23.56 47.34 -72.77
CA PRO A 86 23.74 48.04 -74.04
C PRO A 86 22.51 48.86 -74.51
N LYS A 87 22.80 49.89 -75.31
CA LYS A 87 21.85 50.86 -75.89
C LYS A 87 20.82 50.18 -76.81
N PHE A 88 19.52 50.39 -76.60
CA PHE A 88 18.49 50.18 -77.63
C PHE A 88 17.33 51.18 -77.48
N LYS A 89 16.78 51.63 -78.62
CA LYS A 89 15.86 52.76 -78.78
C LYS A 89 14.40 52.30 -78.49
N PRO A 90 13.52 53.13 -77.89
CA PRO A 90 12.13 52.72 -77.71
C PRO A 90 11.39 52.84 -79.05
N SER A 91 11.02 51.70 -79.64
CA SER A 91 10.04 51.65 -80.72
C SER A 91 8.72 51.16 -80.13
N ALA A 92 7.73 52.04 -80.10
CA ALA A 92 6.39 51.79 -79.60
C ALA A 92 5.76 50.51 -80.20
N PRO A 93 5.37 49.53 -79.37
CA PRO A 93 4.51 48.44 -79.82
C PRO A 93 3.10 48.98 -80.11
N LYS A 94 2.65 48.80 -81.35
CA LYS A 94 1.28 49.08 -81.79
C LYS A 94 0.33 48.16 -81.04
N LEU A 95 -0.63 48.73 -80.31
CA LEU A 95 -1.80 48.01 -79.79
C LEU A 95 -2.66 47.54 -80.97
N PRO A 96 -2.87 46.23 -81.18
CA PRO A 96 -4.01 45.76 -81.94
C PRO A 96 -5.26 45.84 -81.05
N GLU A 97 -6.32 46.26 -81.70
CA GLU A 97 -7.55 46.83 -81.18
C GLU A 97 -8.55 45.73 -80.79
N GLY A 98 -9.07 45.78 -79.57
CA GLY A 98 -10.44 45.35 -79.24
C GLY A 98 -10.76 43.86 -79.21
N GLU A 99 -10.13 43.09 -78.33
CA GLU A 99 -10.81 41.92 -77.73
C GLU A 99 -11.67 42.46 -76.58
N LYS A 100 -12.99 42.27 -76.66
CA LYS A 100 -13.90 42.66 -75.59
C LYS A 100 -13.46 41.93 -74.33
N VAL A 101 -12.84 42.67 -73.43
CA VAL A 101 -12.53 42.20 -72.08
C VAL A 101 -13.87 41.94 -71.39
N ASP A 102 -14.28 40.68 -71.36
CA ASP A 102 -15.51 40.27 -70.67
C ASP A 102 -15.29 40.48 -69.16
N PHE A 103 -15.94 41.50 -68.62
CA PHE A 103 -15.84 41.86 -67.20
C PHE A 103 -16.29 40.71 -66.29
N ASP A 104 -17.22 39.87 -66.76
CA ASP A 104 -17.63 38.64 -66.06
C ASP A 104 -16.50 37.60 -65.99
N ASP A 105 -15.66 37.48 -67.02
CA ASP A 105 -14.52 36.56 -67.03
C ASP A 105 -13.41 37.05 -66.07
N ILE A 106 -13.19 38.37 -65.98
CA ILE A 106 -12.27 38.95 -64.98
C ILE A 106 -12.77 38.67 -63.56
N GLN A 107 -14.08 38.86 -63.30
CA GLN A 107 -14.64 38.65 -61.99
C GLN A 107 -14.60 37.16 -61.59
N LYS A 108 -14.87 36.25 -62.53
CA LYS A 108 -14.76 34.80 -62.33
C LYS A 108 -13.31 34.35 -62.12
N LYS A 109 -12.35 34.91 -62.86
CA LYS A 109 -10.91 34.65 -62.67
C LYS A 109 -10.43 35.14 -61.30
N ARG A 110 -10.91 36.30 -60.83
CA ARG A 110 -10.65 36.79 -59.48
C ARG A 110 -11.19 35.84 -58.42
N GLN A 111 -12.46 35.45 -58.50
CA GLN A 111 -13.07 34.51 -57.56
C GLN A 111 -12.35 33.15 -57.54
N ASN A 112 -11.98 32.62 -58.70
CA ASN A 112 -11.22 31.36 -58.77
C ASN A 112 -9.81 31.49 -58.18
N LYS A 113 -9.15 32.64 -58.36
CA LYS A 113 -7.85 32.93 -57.74
C LYS A 113 -7.99 33.00 -56.22
N ASP A 114 -8.96 33.74 -55.72
CA ASP A 114 -9.22 33.89 -54.28
C ASP A 114 -9.55 32.54 -53.64
N LEU A 115 -10.33 31.68 -54.32
CA LEU A 115 -10.62 30.31 -53.85
C LEU A 115 -9.39 29.40 -53.84
N TYR A 116 -8.52 29.52 -54.86
CA TYR A 116 -7.29 28.75 -54.93
C TYR A 116 -6.27 29.19 -53.88
N GLU A 117 -6.11 30.51 -53.68
CA GLU A 117 -5.26 31.07 -52.63
C GLU A 117 -5.77 30.67 -51.24
N LEU A 118 -7.09 30.73 -51.01
CA LEU A 118 -7.67 30.31 -49.74
C LEU A 118 -7.42 28.81 -49.47
N GLN A 119 -7.60 27.95 -50.48
CA GLN A 119 -7.28 26.53 -50.36
C GLN A 119 -5.80 26.30 -50.07
N SER A 120 -4.90 27.00 -50.77
CA SER A 120 -3.46 26.90 -50.53
C SER A 120 -3.07 27.38 -49.13
N LEU A 121 -3.72 28.41 -48.60
CA LEU A 121 -3.46 28.92 -47.25
C LEU A 121 -3.94 27.93 -46.17
N ILE A 122 -5.10 27.32 -46.41
CA ILE A 122 -5.66 26.27 -45.54
C ILE A 122 -4.70 25.08 -45.48
N ASP A 123 -4.27 24.56 -46.63
CA ASP A 123 -3.37 23.41 -46.70
C ASP A 123 -2.00 23.73 -46.10
N ALA A 124 -1.46 24.93 -46.35
CA ALA A 124 -0.20 25.39 -45.75
C ALA A 124 -0.29 25.46 -44.21
N HIS A 125 -1.39 25.98 -43.66
CA HIS A 125 -1.60 26.05 -42.21
C HIS A 125 -1.69 24.65 -41.57
N PHE A 126 -2.40 23.72 -42.20
CA PHE A 126 -2.50 22.34 -41.68
C PHE A 126 -1.18 21.58 -41.80
N GLU A 127 -0.47 21.69 -42.91
CA GLU A 127 0.83 21.03 -43.09
C GLU A 127 1.89 21.63 -42.16
N CYS A 128 1.88 22.94 -41.92
CA CYS A 128 2.75 23.59 -40.95
C CYS A 128 2.48 23.09 -39.52
N ARG A 129 1.21 23.14 -39.06
CA ARG A 129 0.80 22.60 -37.76
C ARG A 129 1.18 21.15 -37.58
N LYS A 130 0.95 20.33 -38.60
CA LYS A 130 1.22 18.89 -38.55
C LYS A 130 2.72 18.61 -38.40
N LYS A 131 3.58 19.32 -39.14
CA LYS A 131 5.03 19.20 -39.01
C LYS A 131 5.51 19.62 -37.62
N GLU A 132 5.02 20.74 -37.11
CA GLU A 132 5.32 21.19 -35.74
C GLU A 132 4.89 20.17 -34.68
N GLU A 133 3.69 19.58 -34.82
CA GLU A 133 3.18 18.57 -33.91
C GLU A 133 4.03 17.28 -33.96
N GLU A 134 4.39 16.82 -35.16
CA GLU A 134 5.25 15.64 -35.34
C GLU A 134 6.64 15.87 -34.72
N GLU A 135 7.23 17.05 -34.89
CA GLU A 135 8.51 17.41 -34.28
C GLU A 135 8.42 17.51 -32.75
N LEU A 136 7.34 18.11 -32.24
CA LEU A 136 7.10 18.20 -30.80
C LEU A 136 6.90 16.82 -30.16
N ILE A 137 6.19 15.93 -30.84
CA ILE A 137 6.00 14.54 -30.41
C ILE A 137 7.34 13.80 -30.43
N ALA A 138 8.13 13.91 -31.50
CA ALA A 138 9.44 13.27 -31.60
C ALA A 138 10.41 13.78 -30.50
N LEU A 139 10.36 15.07 -30.17
CA LEU A 139 11.17 15.65 -29.11
C LEU A 139 10.73 15.14 -27.72
N LYS A 140 9.42 15.11 -27.45
CA LYS A 140 8.85 14.54 -26.22
C LYS A 140 9.23 13.08 -26.05
N GLU A 141 9.11 12.28 -27.11
CA GLU A 141 9.50 10.87 -27.09
C GLU A 141 11.00 10.70 -26.77
N ARG A 142 11.88 11.53 -27.35
CA ARG A 142 13.32 11.49 -27.04
C ARG A 142 13.62 11.88 -25.59
N ILE A 143 12.89 12.86 -25.04
CA ILE A 143 13.02 13.23 -23.62
C ILE A 143 12.54 12.09 -22.73
N GLU A 144 11.40 11.49 -23.04
CA GLU A 144 10.81 10.40 -22.28
C GLU A 144 11.69 9.15 -22.30
N ASN A 145 12.24 8.79 -23.47
CA ASN A 145 13.20 7.70 -23.61
C ASN A 145 14.46 7.92 -22.76
N ARG A 146 14.98 9.15 -22.68
CA ARG A 146 16.13 9.44 -21.79
C ARG A 146 15.77 9.40 -20.32
N ARG A 147 14.53 9.74 -19.95
CA ARG A 147 14.05 9.63 -18.57
C ARG A 147 13.86 8.17 -18.18
N SER A 148 13.22 7.38 -19.04
CA SER A 148 13.02 5.94 -18.81
C SER A 148 14.35 5.20 -18.74
N GLU A 149 15.32 5.52 -19.62
CA GLU A 149 16.66 4.94 -19.57
C GLU A 149 17.40 5.27 -18.26
N ARG A 150 17.32 6.52 -17.78
CA ARG A 150 17.91 6.89 -16.48
C ARG A 150 17.24 6.16 -15.32
N ALA A 151 15.91 6.06 -15.32
CA ALA A 151 15.16 5.33 -14.31
C ALA A 151 15.53 3.84 -14.32
N GLU A 152 15.67 3.24 -15.50
CA GLU A 152 16.07 1.84 -15.67
C GLU A 152 17.52 1.61 -15.21
N GLN A 153 18.45 2.52 -15.55
CA GLN A 153 19.82 2.46 -15.04
C GLN A 153 19.86 2.53 -13.51
N GLN A 154 19.03 3.37 -12.90
CA GLN A 154 18.94 3.47 -11.45
C GLN A 154 18.35 2.20 -10.83
N ARG A 155 17.33 1.61 -11.45
CA ARG A 155 16.73 0.34 -11.03
C ARG A 155 17.74 -0.80 -11.09
N VAL A 156 18.49 -0.91 -12.19
CA VAL A 156 19.53 -1.94 -12.36
C VAL A 156 20.67 -1.76 -11.36
N ARG A 157 21.09 -0.52 -11.08
CA ARG A 157 22.09 -0.24 -10.02
C ARG A 157 21.57 -0.66 -8.65
N ALA A 158 20.34 -0.26 -8.29
CA ALA A 158 19.72 -0.63 -7.02
C ALA A 158 19.53 -2.15 -6.87
N GLU A 159 19.15 -2.84 -7.95
CA GLU A 159 19.01 -4.30 -7.97
C GLU A 159 20.36 -5.00 -7.77
N LYS A 160 21.41 -4.59 -8.49
CA LYS A 160 22.76 -5.13 -8.31
C LYS A 160 23.31 -4.87 -6.90
N ASP A 161 22.99 -3.73 -6.30
CA ASP A 161 23.42 -3.40 -4.93
C ASP A 161 22.69 -4.26 -3.91
N LYS A 162 21.37 -4.43 -4.09
CA LYS A 162 20.55 -5.34 -3.29
C LYS A 162 21.00 -6.79 -3.43
N GLU A 163 21.37 -7.24 -4.62
CA GLU A 163 21.90 -8.58 -4.87
C GLU A 163 23.25 -8.78 -4.16
N ARG A 164 24.17 -7.80 -4.25
CA ARG A 164 25.45 -7.85 -3.52
C ARG A 164 25.25 -7.90 -2.02
N GLN A 165 24.28 -7.16 -1.49
CA GLN A 165 23.95 -7.19 -0.07
C GLN A 165 23.31 -8.52 0.33
N ALA A 166 22.34 -9.01 -0.44
CA ALA A 166 21.69 -10.30 -0.24
C ALA A 166 22.69 -11.46 -0.30
N ARG A 167 23.71 -11.40 -1.18
CA ARG A 167 24.77 -12.41 -1.24
C ARG A 167 25.62 -12.43 0.03
N ARG A 168 25.98 -11.26 0.58
CA ARG A 168 26.73 -11.15 1.85
C ARG A 168 25.89 -11.62 3.04
N GLU A 169 24.61 -11.29 3.07
CA GLU A 169 23.68 -11.73 4.11
C GLU A 169 23.40 -13.24 4.01
N ALA A 170 23.25 -13.80 2.81
CA ALA A 170 23.07 -15.23 2.60
C ALA A 170 24.33 -16.03 2.98
N GLU A 171 25.52 -15.52 2.70
CA GLU A 171 26.78 -16.13 3.15
C GLU A 171 26.90 -16.09 4.68
N ARG A 172 26.57 -14.94 5.30
CA ARG A 172 26.53 -14.80 6.76
C ARG A 172 25.51 -15.75 7.38
N GLN A 173 24.30 -15.81 6.85
CA GLN A 173 23.26 -16.73 7.31
C GLN A 173 23.64 -18.20 7.10
N ARG A 174 24.34 -18.55 6.02
CA ARG A 174 24.82 -19.92 5.80
C ARG A 174 25.88 -20.31 6.82
N LYS A 175 26.78 -19.39 7.18
CA LYS A 175 27.78 -19.58 8.24
C LYS A 175 27.12 -19.67 9.62
N GLU A 176 26.20 -18.76 9.93
CA GLU A 176 25.44 -18.76 11.19
C GLU A 176 24.59 -20.03 11.35
N ASN A 177 23.95 -20.51 10.28
CA ASN A 177 23.19 -21.75 10.28
C ASN A 177 24.10 -22.98 10.46
N ALA A 178 25.29 -22.99 9.87
CA ALA A 178 26.26 -24.07 10.07
C ALA A 178 26.84 -24.07 11.49
N ASP A 179 27.18 -22.89 12.03
CA ASP A 179 27.68 -22.74 13.40
C ASP A 179 26.59 -23.05 14.43
N ALA A 180 25.33 -22.67 14.17
CA ALA A 180 24.18 -23.04 14.99
C ALA A 180 23.90 -24.54 14.95
N HIS A 181 24.04 -25.18 13.77
CA HIS A 181 23.90 -26.63 13.64
C HIS A 181 25.01 -27.36 14.40
N ARG A 182 26.27 -26.92 14.26
CA ARG A 182 27.41 -27.48 14.99
C ARG A 182 27.24 -27.30 16.50
N LYS A 183 26.82 -26.13 16.96
CA LYS A 183 26.53 -25.86 18.38
C LYS A 183 25.40 -26.74 18.89
N ALA A 184 24.34 -26.93 18.10
CA ALA A 184 23.22 -27.82 18.45
C ALA A 184 23.65 -29.29 18.49
N GLU A 185 24.52 -29.75 17.58
CA GLU A 185 25.09 -31.09 17.63
C GLU A 185 26.03 -31.30 18.82
N ASP A 186 26.88 -30.33 19.13
CA ASP A 186 27.79 -30.39 20.27
C ASP A 186 27.01 -30.36 21.59
N ASP A 187 25.96 -29.53 21.69
CA ASP A 187 25.06 -29.51 22.84
C ASP A 187 24.22 -30.79 22.93
N ALA A 188 23.81 -31.39 21.81
CA ALA A 188 23.14 -32.69 21.78
C ALA A 188 24.08 -33.81 22.23
N LYS A 189 25.33 -33.85 21.73
CA LYS A 189 26.36 -34.81 22.15
C LYS A 189 26.72 -34.65 23.62
N LYS A 190 26.88 -33.42 24.11
CA LYS A 190 27.06 -33.11 25.54
C LYS A 190 25.86 -33.55 26.36
N LYS A 191 24.63 -33.29 25.91
CA LYS A 191 23.40 -33.75 26.59
C LYS A 191 23.29 -35.27 26.59
N ILE A 192 23.65 -35.95 25.51
CA ILE A 192 23.65 -37.42 25.46
C ILE A 192 24.68 -37.97 26.44
N ALA A 193 25.90 -37.43 26.47
CA ALA A 193 26.94 -37.83 27.41
C ALA A 193 26.55 -37.55 28.88
N LEU A 194 25.99 -36.37 29.17
CA LEU A 194 25.50 -35.98 30.50
C LEU A 194 24.24 -36.75 30.93
N THR A 195 23.34 -37.08 30.00
CA THR A 195 22.15 -37.92 30.28
C THR A 195 22.56 -39.37 30.53
N ASN A 196 23.62 -39.85 29.89
CA ASN A 196 24.18 -41.17 30.14
C ASN A 196 24.93 -41.26 31.49
N MET A 197 25.43 -40.14 32.03
CA MET A 197 26.09 -40.08 33.35
C MET A 197 25.19 -39.61 34.51
N GLY A 198 24.07 -38.94 34.22
CA GLY A 198 23.22 -38.32 35.23
C GLY A 198 21.74 -38.60 34.97
N SER A 199 21.28 -39.78 35.39
CA SER A 199 19.93 -40.27 35.09
C SER A 199 18.78 -39.46 35.71
N ASN A 200 19.03 -38.44 36.54
CA ASN A 200 17.96 -37.72 37.25
C ASN A 200 17.87 -36.19 37.00
N TYR A 201 18.77 -35.55 36.25
CA TYR A 201 18.71 -34.10 35.99
C TYR A 201 18.22 -33.72 34.56
N SER A 202 18.18 -34.70 33.65
CA SER A 202 17.87 -34.48 32.22
C SER A 202 16.39 -34.15 31.92
N GLY A 203 15.48 -34.39 32.88
CA GLY A 203 14.03 -34.21 32.67
C GLY A 203 13.56 -32.75 32.53
N ILE A 204 14.26 -31.78 33.12
CA ILE A 204 13.90 -30.35 33.04
C ILE A 204 14.41 -29.72 31.72
N LEU A 205 15.68 -29.95 31.35
CA LEU A 205 16.30 -29.34 30.17
C LEU A 205 15.79 -29.89 28.81
N GLN A 206 15.18 -31.08 28.79
CA GLN A 206 14.57 -31.63 27.57
C GLN A 206 13.16 -31.09 27.28
N ARG A 207 12.44 -30.56 28.27
CA ARG A 207 11.09 -29.99 28.05
C ARG A 207 11.16 -28.67 27.28
N ASP A 208 12.15 -27.84 27.56
CA ASP A 208 12.28 -26.52 26.92
C ASP A 208 12.65 -26.60 25.43
N HIS A 209 13.47 -27.57 25.02
CA HIS A 209 13.83 -27.72 23.60
C HIS A 209 12.72 -28.30 22.72
N LYS A 210 11.69 -28.95 23.29
CA LYS A 210 10.51 -29.42 22.53
C LYS A 210 9.47 -28.31 22.31
N ARG A 211 9.58 -27.17 23.01
CA ARG A 211 8.63 -26.05 22.96
C ARG A 211 8.86 -25.11 21.77
N ALA A 212 10.07 -25.07 21.21
CA ALA A 212 10.46 -24.07 20.21
C ALA A 212 10.07 -24.41 18.75
N LYS A 213 9.67 -25.66 18.42
CA LYS A 213 9.38 -26.08 17.03
C LYS A 213 7.92 -26.46 16.77
N LYS A 214 7.10 -26.56 17.80
CA LYS A 214 5.65 -26.83 17.66
C LYS A 214 4.91 -25.51 17.88
N GLN A 215 4.10 -25.12 16.90
CA GLN A 215 3.17 -24.00 17.05
C GLN A 215 2.41 -24.15 18.38
N THR A 216 2.43 -23.12 19.22
CA THR A 216 1.80 -23.21 20.54
C THR A 216 0.30 -23.42 20.37
N GLU A 217 -0.37 -24.09 21.31
CA GLU A 217 -1.83 -24.25 21.27
C GLU A 217 -2.54 -22.89 21.24
N ARG A 218 -1.92 -21.84 21.80
CA ARG A 218 -2.39 -20.45 21.72
C ARG A 218 -2.34 -19.91 20.29
N GLU A 219 -1.25 -20.14 19.57
CA GLU A 219 -1.11 -19.74 18.17
C GLU A 219 -2.04 -20.52 17.25
N LYS A 220 -2.20 -21.84 17.47
CA LYS A 220 -3.16 -22.66 16.71
C LYS A 220 -4.58 -22.17 16.93
N LYS A 221 -4.98 -21.89 18.18
CA LYS A 221 -6.28 -21.30 18.49
C LYS A 221 -6.45 -19.96 17.78
N LYS A 222 -5.45 -19.08 17.83
CA LYS A 222 -5.50 -17.76 17.16
C LYS A 222 -5.64 -17.92 15.64
N LYS A 223 -4.91 -18.86 15.04
CA LYS A 223 -4.99 -19.18 13.61
C LYS A 223 -6.39 -19.68 13.21
N ILE A 224 -6.92 -20.67 13.93
CA ILE A 224 -8.26 -21.21 13.68
C ILE A 224 -9.33 -20.14 13.88
N MET A 225 -9.19 -19.27 14.88
CA MET A 225 -10.13 -18.17 15.10
C MET A 225 -10.07 -17.15 13.97
N ALA A 226 -8.87 -16.80 13.47
CA ALA A 226 -8.73 -15.91 12.32
C ALA A 226 -9.31 -16.53 11.03
N GLU A 227 -9.16 -17.84 10.80
CA GLU A 227 -9.76 -18.54 9.66
C GLU A 227 -11.29 -18.57 9.71
N ARG A 228 -11.87 -18.65 10.91
CA ARG A 228 -13.33 -18.67 11.11
C ARG A 228 -13.96 -17.29 11.16
N CYS A 229 -13.22 -16.27 11.61
CA CYS A 229 -13.70 -14.91 11.76
C CYS A 229 -13.47 -14.14 10.46
N LYS A 230 -14.49 -14.09 9.59
CA LYS A 230 -14.43 -13.32 8.35
C LYS A 230 -14.63 -11.83 8.67
N PRO A 231 -13.76 -10.94 8.20
CA PRO A 231 -13.99 -9.51 8.33
C PRO A 231 -15.26 -9.15 7.55
N LEU A 232 -16.11 -8.32 8.15
CA LEU A 232 -17.32 -7.80 7.52
C LEU A 232 -17.00 -6.45 6.92
N ASP A 233 -17.11 -6.32 5.60
CA ASP A 233 -17.18 -5.03 4.93
C ASP A 233 -18.65 -4.57 4.96
N ILE A 234 -18.92 -3.37 5.46
CA ILE A 234 -20.27 -2.84 5.67
C ILE A 234 -20.52 -1.58 4.83
N GLU A 235 -19.48 -0.99 4.23
CA GLU A 235 -19.54 0.38 3.69
C GLU A 235 -20.40 0.50 2.42
N ASN A 236 -20.54 -0.59 1.66
CA ASN A 236 -21.24 -0.59 0.36
C ASN A 236 -22.55 -1.40 0.36
N PHE A 237 -23.17 -1.62 1.53
CA PHE A 237 -24.38 -2.42 1.65
C PHE A 237 -25.67 -1.59 1.48
N THR A 238 -26.66 -2.15 0.78
CA THR A 238 -28.05 -1.64 0.74
C THR A 238 -28.84 -2.11 1.96
N GLU A 239 -29.94 -1.44 2.31
CA GLU A 239 -30.73 -1.75 3.52
C GLU A 239 -31.24 -3.20 3.54
N ASP A 240 -31.73 -3.70 2.41
CA ASP A 240 -32.21 -5.08 2.30
C ASP A 240 -31.06 -6.10 2.49
N ASN A 241 -29.88 -5.82 1.90
CA ASN A 241 -28.69 -6.65 2.08
C ASN A 241 -28.20 -6.65 3.54
N LEU A 242 -28.32 -5.53 4.26
CA LEU A 242 -28.00 -5.47 5.70
C LEU A 242 -28.96 -6.33 6.52
N ARG A 243 -30.25 -6.32 6.21
CA ARG A 243 -31.26 -7.15 6.91
C ARG A 243 -31.01 -8.63 6.68
N GLU A 244 -30.64 -9.03 5.48
CA GLU A 244 -30.26 -10.42 5.17
C GLU A 244 -28.98 -10.82 5.90
N LYS A 245 -27.92 -10.00 5.85
CA LYS A 245 -26.68 -10.30 6.57
C LYS A 245 -26.85 -10.36 8.09
N ALA A 246 -27.69 -9.51 8.66
CA ALA A 246 -28.00 -9.58 10.08
C ALA A 246 -28.67 -10.91 10.46
N LYS A 247 -29.60 -11.41 9.62
CA LYS A 247 -30.22 -12.73 9.80
C LYS A 247 -29.20 -13.86 9.67
N GLU A 248 -28.36 -13.84 8.64
CA GLU A 248 -27.30 -14.84 8.46
C GLU A 248 -26.35 -14.91 9.67
N LEU A 249 -25.90 -13.75 10.19
CA LEU A 249 -25.03 -13.68 11.36
C LEU A 249 -25.72 -14.16 12.63
N TRP A 250 -27.02 -13.89 12.76
CA TRP A 250 -27.82 -14.39 13.88
C TRP A 250 -27.97 -15.92 13.82
N GLU A 251 -28.32 -16.48 12.66
CA GLU A 251 -28.39 -17.94 12.48
C GLU A 251 -27.02 -18.61 12.72
N TRP A 252 -25.94 -17.98 12.27
CA TRP A 252 -24.58 -18.44 12.53
C TRP A 252 -24.26 -18.46 14.03
N LEU A 253 -24.63 -17.41 14.76
CA LEU A 253 -24.48 -17.36 16.21
C LEU A 253 -25.25 -18.48 16.91
N GLN A 254 -26.52 -18.68 16.55
CA GLN A 254 -27.35 -19.75 17.13
C GLN A 254 -26.76 -21.14 16.87
N ASN A 255 -26.23 -21.38 15.67
CA ASN A 255 -25.55 -22.63 15.37
C ASN A 255 -24.28 -22.84 16.23
N LEU A 256 -23.47 -21.79 16.42
CA LEU A 256 -22.30 -21.87 17.31
C LEU A 256 -22.70 -22.14 18.76
N GLU A 257 -23.82 -21.58 19.24
CA GLU A 257 -24.33 -21.86 20.58
C GLU A 257 -24.80 -23.30 20.75
N ALA A 258 -25.49 -23.85 19.75
CA ALA A 258 -25.90 -25.26 19.75
C ALA A 258 -24.68 -26.20 19.81
N ILE A 259 -23.66 -25.97 18.96
CA ILE A 259 -22.43 -26.76 18.96
C ILE A 259 -21.70 -26.65 20.32
N LYS A 260 -21.66 -25.46 20.91
CA LYS A 260 -21.09 -25.24 22.24
C LYS A 260 -21.83 -26.05 23.31
N TYR A 261 -23.15 -26.07 23.27
CA TYR A 261 -23.99 -26.84 24.19
C TYR A 261 -23.69 -28.34 24.09
N ASP A 262 -23.68 -28.91 22.88
CA ASP A 262 -23.39 -30.33 22.65
C ASP A 262 -21.99 -30.70 23.17
N HIS A 263 -20.99 -29.85 22.96
CA HIS A 263 -19.65 -30.04 23.50
C HIS A 263 -19.62 -29.99 25.03
N CYS A 264 -20.37 -29.08 25.65
CA CYS A 264 -20.49 -29.01 27.10
C CYS A 264 -21.13 -30.27 27.69
N GLU A 265 -22.22 -30.77 27.10
CA GLU A 265 -22.88 -32.00 27.55
C GLU A 265 -21.99 -33.23 27.35
N LYS A 266 -21.31 -33.32 26.21
CA LYS A 266 -20.32 -34.37 25.94
C LYS A 266 -19.20 -34.35 26.98
N LEU A 267 -18.69 -33.17 27.34
CA LEU A 267 -17.64 -33.04 28.35
C LEU A 267 -18.13 -33.48 29.75
N LYS A 268 -19.36 -33.14 30.13
CA LYS A 268 -19.97 -33.62 31.39
C LYS A 268 -20.03 -35.14 31.42
N ARG A 269 -20.50 -35.77 30.35
CA ARG A 269 -20.56 -37.24 30.22
C ARG A 269 -19.17 -37.87 30.30
N GLN A 270 -18.20 -37.33 29.57
CA GLN A 270 -16.82 -37.82 29.61
C GLN A 270 -16.19 -37.68 31.01
N ARG A 271 -16.49 -36.60 31.75
CA ARG A 271 -16.03 -36.46 33.14
C ARG A 271 -16.57 -37.60 34.02
N TYR A 272 -17.85 -37.93 33.89
CA TYR A 272 -18.44 -39.05 34.62
C TYR A 272 -17.79 -40.39 34.23
N GLU A 273 -17.62 -40.64 32.93
CA GLU A 273 -16.97 -41.86 32.43
C GLU A 273 -15.54 -42.00 32.97
N VAL A 274 -14.75 -40.92 32.97
CA VAL A 274 -13.39 -40.91 33.53
C VAL A 274 -13.40 -41.21 35.03
N ILE A 275 -14.32 -40.63 35.80
CA ILE A 275 -14.42 -40.90 37.25
C ILE A 275 -14.79 -42.37 37.49
N SER A 276 -15.79 -42.89 36.77
CA SER A 276 -16.22 -44.29 36.88
C SER A 276 -15.09 -45.26 36.53
N LEU A 277 -14.35 -45.00 35.45
CA LEU A 277 -13.22 -45.82 35.03
C LEU A 277 -12.08 -45.79 36.04
N ARG A 278 -11.78 -44.62 36.64
CA ARG A 278 -10.78 -44.51 37.72
C ARG A 278 -11.16 -45.37 38.92
N ASN A 279 -12.40 -45.26 39.40
CA ASN A 279 -12.88 -46.07 40.52
C ASN A 279 -12.78 -47.56 40.22
N ARG A 280 -13.14 -47.99 39.00
CA ARG A 280 -13.04 -49.39 38.59
C ARG A 280 -11.59 -49.89 38.50
N ILE A 281 -10.66 -49.04 38.06
CA ILE A 281 -9.22 -49.35 38.08
C ILE A 281 -8.77 -49.54 39.53
N ASP A 282 -9.15 -48.63 40.43
CA ASP A 282 -8.76 -48.71 41.85
C ASP A 282 -9.32 -49.96 42.53
N GLU A 283 -10.53 -50.39 42.18
CA GLU A 283 -11.12 -51.65 42.66
C GLU A 283 -10.35 -52.88 42.18
N LEU A 284 -9.97 -52.91 40.90
CA LEU A 284 -9.18 -54.01 40.32
C LEU A 284 -7.74 -54.05 40.84
N GLN A 285 -7.18 -52.90 41.24
CA GLN A 285 -5.83 -52.82 41.83
C GLN A 285 -5.81 -53.22 43.31
N LYS A 286 -6.96 -53.25 43.98
CA LYS A 286 -7.11 -53.69 45.38
C LYS A 286 -7.37 -55.20 45.52
N GLN A 287 -7.68 -55.88 44.41
CA GLN A 287 -7.79 -57.35 44.33
C GLN A 287 -6.43 -57.97 44.05
#